data_AF-M4F2D9-F1
#
_entry.id   AF-M4F2D9-F1
#
_cell.length_a   1.000
_cell.length_b   1.000
_cell.length_c   1.000
_cell.angle_alpha   90.00
_cell.angle_beta   90.00
_cell.angle_gamma   90.00
#
_symmetry.space_group_name_H-M   'P 1'
#
loop_
_entity.id
_entity.type
_entity.pdbx_description
1 polymer ?
#
loop_
_entity_poly.entity_id
_entity_poly.type
_entity_poly.pdbx_seq_one_letter_code
_entity_poly.pdbx_strand_id
1 'polypeptide(L)'
;METTWKLLIGPDIPRIVSDIFFQIECVSSSARAHQAVLSSSIKETLVEVLLPSLAMADVTGFLSMIESQIWSTASDSPVHVVSLRTLIRIIRASPRNLVLHLEKVVNFVLQTMDPSNTVMRKTCLQTSMAALREVVRVFPMVILNDSSTRLAIGDAITEINGASIRIYDMQSMTKIRVLDASGPPGLPNLLRGASESAVTTAISALSFSPDGEGLVAFSENGLMIRWWSLGSVWWEKLSRSLTPVQCTKLIFMHPWDGFSSNSSRTSVISSITSHDEETPLQETSKNISHAERLKQLVQHLDLSYRLVWANERKVVLTRHSVELGTCLL
;
A
#
# COMPACT_ATOMS: atom_id res chain seq x y z
N MET A 1 -14.62 23.37 -7.11
CA MET A 1 -13.66 24.32 -6.51
C MET A 1 -12.23 23.75 -6.51
N GLU A 2 -12.06 22.46 -6.18
CA GLU A 2 -10.77 21.76 -6.20
C GLU A 2 -10.06 21.76 -7.57
N THR A 3 -10.79 21.69 -8.67
CA THR A 3 -10.25 21.67 -10.04
C THR A 3 -9.66 23.01 -10.49
N THR A 4 -10.26 24.13 -10.10
CA THR A 4 -9.80 25.48 -10.49
C THR A 4 -8.50 25.85 -9.77
N TRP A 5 -8.41 25.60 -8.47
CA TRP A 5 -7.20 25.86 -7.68
C TRP A 5 -6.04 24.95 -8.08
N LYS A 6 -6.33 23.68 -8.38
CA LYS A 6 -5.33 22.74 -8.88
C LYS A 6 -4.76 23.16 -10.24
N LEU A 7 -5.55 23.81 -11.10
CA LEU A 7 -5.07 24.32 -12.39
C LEU A 7 -4.17 25.56 -12.22
N LEU A 8 -4.50 26.43 -11.25
CA LEU A 8 -3.80 27.71 -11.03
C LEU A 8 -2.51 27.56 -10.22
N ILE A 9 -2.52 26.73 -9.17
CA ILE A 9 -1.37 26.57 -8.26
C ILE A 9 -0.60 25.29 -8.56
N GLY A 10 -1.22 24.30 -9.23
CA GLY A 10 -0.62 22.97 -9.49
C GLY A 10 0.82 23.01 -9.99
N PRO A 11 1.14 23.78 -11.05
CA PRO A 11 2.51 23.88 -11.57
C PRO A 11 3.53 24.40 -10.55
N ASP A 12 3.10 25.24 -9.61
CA ASP A 12 3.95 25.86 -8.60
C ASP A 12 4.07 25.03 -7.31
N ILE A 13 3.19 24.03 -7.09
CA ILE A 13 3.21 23.20 -5.87
C ILE A 13 4.59 22.62 -5.58
N PRO A 14 5.29 21.97 -6.53
CA PRO A 14 6.62 21.40 -6.24
C PRO A 14 7.63 22.46 -5.80
N ARG A 15 7.59 23.64 -6.42
CA ARG A 15 8.46 24.76 -6.04
C ARG A 15 8.15 25.26 -4.63
N ILE A 16 6.87 25.45 -4.29
CA ILE A 16 6.46 25.89 -2.95
C ILE A 16 6.86 24.87 -1.88
N VAL A 17 6.67 23.57 -2.14
CA VAL A 17 7.10 22.51 -1.22
C VAL A 17 8.63 22.52 -1.04
N SER A 18 9.39 22.71 -2.11
CA SER A 18 10.85 22.86 -2.05
C SER A 18 11.26 24.07 -1.21
N ASP A 19 10.61 25.22 -1.41
CA ASP A 19 10.89 26.45 -0.65
C ASP A 19 10.60 26.25 0.85
N ILE A 20 9.51 25.53 1.19
CA ILE A 20 9.19 25.16 2.57
C ILE A 20 10.30 24.28 3.18
N PHE A 21 10.76 23.26 2.47
CA PHE A 21 11.86 22.40 2.95
C PHE A 21 13.16 23.18 3.12
N PHE A 22 13.50 24.07 2.19
CA PHE A 22 14.65 24.95 2.31
C PHE A 22 14.57 25.84 3.57
N GLN A 23 13.41 26.44 3.84
CA GLN A 23 13.21 27.24 5.05
C GLN A 23 13.36 26.42 6.34
N ILE A 24 12.86 25.17 6.34
CA ILE A 24 13.02 24.25 7.47
C ILE A 24 14.51 23.98 7.76
N GLU A 25 15.30 23.80 6.71
CA GLU A 25 16.76 23.59 6.79
C GLU A 25 17.46 24.83 7.35
N CYS A 26 17.24 26.01 6.75
CA CYS A 26 17.92 27.26 7.14
C CYS A 26 17.62 27.70 8.58
N VAL A 27 16.37 27.57 9.02
CA VAL A 27 15.95 28.02 10.36
C VAL A 27 16.48 27.08 11.45
N SER A 28 16.71 25.81 11.14
CA SER A 28 17.24 24.85 12.11
C SER A 28 18.73 25.07 12.41
N SER A 29 19.46 25.77 11.52
CA SER A 29 20.87 26.13 11.71
C SER A 29 21.10 27.52 12.34
N SER A 30 20.09 28.41 12.37
CA SER A 30 20.25 29.81 12.81
C SER A 30 19.77 30.04 14.25
N ALA A 31 20.66 29.88 15.22
CA ALA A 31 20.42 30.25 16.62
C ALA A 31 20.58 31.77 16.86
N ARG A 32 19.51 32.56 16.70
CA ARG A 32 19.42 33.93 17.24
C ARG A 32 18.13 34.14 18.03
N ALA A 33 18.26 34.41 19.32
CA ALA A 33 17.20 34.26 20.34
C ALA A 33 15.98 35.21 20.21
N HIS A 34 16.09 36.34 19.50
CA HIS A 34 15.03 37.37 19.49
C HIS A 34 14.07 37.29 18.28
N GLN A 35 14.44 36.57 17.21
CA GLN A 35 13.55 36.26 16.07
C GLN A 35 12.85 34.89 16.21
N ALA A 36 13.17 34.13 17.26
CA ALA A 36 12.75 32.76 17.45
C ALA A 36 11.23 32.58 17.58
N VAL A 37 10.52 33.50 18.26
CA VAL A 37 9.09 33.34 18.59
C VAL A 37 8.15 33.56 17.38
N LEU A 38 8.40 34.57 16.54
CA LEU A 38 7.65 34.73 15.27
C LEU A 38 8.04 33.65 14.25
N SER A 39 9.30 33.22 14.24
CA SER A 39 9.76 32.16 13.35
C SER A 39 9.14 30.80 13.70
N SER A 40 8.85 30.53 14.98
CA SER A 40 8.22 29.28 15.41
C SER A 40 6.76 29.18 14.99
N SER A 41 5.97 30.26 15.08
CA SER A 41 4.54 30.24 14.69
C SER A 41 4.37 30.15 13.16
N ILE A 42 5.24 30.83 12.40
CA ILE A 42 5.27 30.70 10.93
C ILE A 42 5.70 29.29 10.54
N LYS A 43 6.76 28.74 11.16
CA LYS A 43 7.22 27.37 10.90
C LYS A 43 6.14 26.34 11.20
N GLU A 44 5.43 26.49 12.32
CA GLU A 44 4.32 25.62 12.68
C GLU A 44 3.20 25.68 11.64
N THR A 45 2.83 26.88 11.18
CA THR A 45 1.80 27.02 10.13
C THR A 45 2.24 26.38 8.81
N LEU A 46 3.51 26.58 8.40
CA LEU A 46 4.05 26.00 7.17
C LEU A 46 4.08 24.46 7.24
N VAL A 47 4.55 23.90 8.35
CA VAL A 47 4.76 22.45 8.52
C VAL A 47 3.46 21.71 8.85
N GLU A 48 2.63 22.26 9.72
CA GLU A 48 1.47 21.56 10.27
C GLU A 48 0.20 21.76 9.43
N VAL A 49 0.14 22.84 8.63
CA VAL A 49 -1.06 23.19 7.82
C VAL A 49 -0.75 23.21 6.32
N LEU A 50 0.16 24.07 5.88
CA LEU A 50 0.36 24.32 4.45
C LEU A 50 0.96 23.11 3.73
N LEU A 51 2.06 22.56 4.25
CA LEU A 51 2.78 21.44 3.63
C LEU A 51 1.87 20.19 3.45
N PRO A 52 1.11 19.72 4.47
CA PRO A 52 0.15 18.62 4.27
C PRO A 52 -0.91 18.94 3.22
N SER A 53 -1.40 20.18 3.16
CA SER A 53 -2.41 20.59 2.19
C SER A 53 -1.88 20.56 0.75
N LEU A 54 -0.66 21.06 0.54
CA LEU A 54 0.05 20.99 -0.74
C LEU A 54 0.34 19.55 -1.14
N ALA A 55 0.79 18.73 -0.19
CA ALA A 55 1.09 17.33 -0.43
C ALA A 55 -0.16 16.49 -0.76
N MET A 56 -1.33 16.82 -0.21
CA MET A 56 -2.60 16.20 -0.61
C MET A 56 -3.04 16.66 -2.01
N ALA A 57 -2.78 17.91 -2.39
CA ALA A 57 -3.12 18.44 -3.70
C ALA A 57 -2.27 17.81 -4.84
N ASP A 58 -0.99 17.51 -4.55
CA ASP A 58 -0.05 16.82 -5.43
C ASP A 58 0.76 15.73 -4.70
N VAL A 59 0.10 14.60 -4.44
CA VAL A 59 0.70 13.44 -3.75
C VAL A 59 1.92 12.92 -4.51
N THR A 60 1.82 12.79 -5.83
CA THR A 60 2.91 12.22 -6.65
C THR A 60 4.13 13.13 -6.67
N GLY A 61 3.94 14.44 -6.81
CA GLY A 61 5.03 15.43 -6.72
C GLY A 61 5.68 15.44 -5.34
N PHE A 62 4.89 15.44 -4.28
CA PHE A 62 5.40 15.35 -2.91
C PHE A 62 6.23 14.08 -2.67
N LEU A 63 5.72 12.90 -3.06
CA LEU A 63 6.43 11.64 -2.90
C LEU A 63 7.76 11.61 -3.68
N SER A 64 7.80 12.21 -4.86
CA SER A 64 9.01 12.30 -5.67
C SER A 64 10.03 13.26 -5.04
N MET A 65 9.55 14.33 -4.42
CA MET A 65 10.41 15.25 -3.69
C MET A 65 11.07 14.58 -2.49
N ILE A 66 10.30 13.97 -1.59
CA ILE A 66 10.85 13.36 -0.38
C ILE A 66 11.82 12.20 -0.69
N GLU A 67 11.58 11.45 -1.76
CA GLU A 67 12.51 10.42 -2.24
C GLU A 67 13.85 11.02 -2.67
N SER A 68 13.84 12.14 -3.39
CA SER A 68 15.08 12.86 -3.71
C SER A 68 15.79 13.38 -2.45
N GLN A 69 15.03 13.87 -1.46
CA GLN A 69 15.60 14.49 -0.26
C GLN A 69 16.42 13.51 0.58
N ILE A 70 16.11 12.21 0.56
CA ILE A 70 16.88 11.17 1.28
C ILE A 70 18.36 11.20 0.87
N TRP A 71 18.63 11.43 -0.43
CA TRP A 71 20.00 11.39 -0.97
C TRP A 71 20.62 12.77 -1.13
N SER A 72 19.81 13.83 -1.15
CA SER A 72 20.27 15.20 -1.40
C SER A 72 20.43 16.08 -0.15
N THR A 73 20.05 15.58 1.03
CA THR A 73 20.22 16.32 2.30
C THR A 73 21.04 15.54 3.31
N ALA A 74 21.53 16.22 4.34
CA ALA A 74 22.26 15.57 5.42
C ALA A 74 21.36 14.57 6.16
N SER A 75 21.97 13.48 6.67
CA SER A 75 21.26 12.42 7.39
C SER A 75 20.50 12.93 8.64
N ASP A 76 20.97 13.99 9.27
CA ASP A 76 20.35 14.63 10.44
C ASP A 76 19.42 15.80 10.08
N SER A 77 19.16 16.03 8.79
CA SER A 77 18.26 17.09 8.35
C SER A 77 16.86 16.93 8.97
N PRO A 78 16.25 18.02 9.49
CA PRO A 78 14.89 18.02 10.00
C PRO A 78 13.82 17.73 8.92
N VAL A 79 14.18 17.85 7.64
CA VAL A 79 13.28 17.59 6.49
C VAL A 79 12.76 16.15 6.51
N HIS A 80 13.58 15.18 6.91
CA HIS A 80 13.18 13.76 6.99
C HIS A 80 12.02 13.55 7.97
N VAL A 81 12.13 14.12 9.18
CA VAL A 81 11.09 14.02 10.22
C VAL A 81 9.82 14.76 9.81
N VAL A 82 9.96 15.94 9.21
CA VAL A 82 8.80 16.70 8.70
C VAL A 82 8.10 15.94 7.57
N SER A 83 8.86 15.31 6.68
CA SER A 83 8.32 14.49 5.59
C SER A 83 7.53 13.29 6.13
N LEU A 84 8.07 12.58 7.13
CA LEU A 84 7.37 11.47 7.80
C LEU A 84 6.07 11.92 8.50
N ARG A 85 6.08 13.07 9.20
CA ARG A 85 4.88 13.62 9.83
C ARG A 85 3.82 14.03 8.80
N THR A 86 4.27 14.62 7.69
CA THR A 86 3.39 15.00 6.58
C THR A 86 2.79 13.75 5.94
N LEU A 87 3.57 12.68 5.72
CA LEU A 87 3.06 11.39 5.25
C LEU A 87 1.96 10.83 6.15
N ILE A 88 2.16 10.83 7.47
CA ILE A 88 1.13 10.40 8.44
C ILE A 88 -0.19 11.17 8.23
N ARG A 89 -0.11 12.49 7.99
CA ARG A 89 -1.29 13.32 7.73
C ARG A 89 -1.99 12.95 6.43
N ILE A 90 -1.24 12.76 5.35
CA ILE A 90 -1.80 12.40 4.04
C ILE A 90 -2.46 11.01 4.11
N ILE A 91 -1.82 10.04 4.78
CA ILE A 91 -2.35 8.68 4.99
C ILE A 91 -3.70 8.74 5.71
N ARG A 92 -3.83 9.58 6.73
CA ARG A 92 -5.08 9.72 7.49
C ARG A 92 -6.17 10.44 6.72
N ALA A 93 -5.81 11.51 6.00
CA ALA A 93 -6.78 12.40 5.37
C ALA A 93 -7.26 11.90 4.00
N SER A 94 -6.39 11.26 3.22
CA SER A 94 -6.67 10.88 1.83
C SER A 94 -6.05 9.53 1.42
N PRO A 95 -6.30 8.44 2.18
CA PRO A 95 -5.59 7.17 2.01
C PRO A 95 -5.70 6.58 0.60
N ARG A 96 -6.86 6.71 -0.06
CA ARG A 96 -7.09 6.14 -1.40
C ARG A 96 -6.09 6.66 -2.43
N ASN A 97 -5.70 7.93 -2.34
CA ASN A 97 -4.75 8.55 -3.26
C ASN A 97 -3.32 7.98 -3.14
N LEU A 98 -3.01 7.32 -2.02
CA LEU A 98 -1.69 6.74 -1.77
C LEU A 98 -1.58 5.26 -2.16
N VAL A 99 -2.70 4.59 -2.46
CA VAL A 99 -2.71 3.14 -2.72
C VAL A 99 -1.79 2.76 -3.89
N LEU A 100 -1.82 3.54 -4.97
CA LEU A 100 -0.96 3.33 -6.15
C LEU A 100 0.53 3.58 -5.87
N HIS A 101 0.84 4.22 -4.75
CA HIS A 101 2.19 4.61 -4.36
C HIS A 101 2.64 3.93 -3.07
N LEU A 102 1.92 2.90 -2.61
CA LEU A 102 2.13 2.29 -1.31
C LEU A 102 3.55 1.72 -1.14
N GLU A 103 4.09 1.06 -2.16
CA GLU A 103 5.47 0.59 -2.16
C GLU A 103 6.46 1.75 -2.00
N LYS A 104 6.24 2.87 -2.70
CA LYS A 104 7.08 4.07 -2.59
C LYS A 104 7.01 4.69 -1.20
N VAL A 105 5.81 4.79 -0.62
CA VAL A 105 5.59 5.30 0.75
C VAL A 105 6.31 4.42 1.77
N VAL A 106 6.15 3.10 1.68
CA VAL A 106 6.79 2.18 2.62
C VAL A 106 8.31 2.19 2.44
N ASN A 107 8.83 2.16 1.21
CA ASN A 107 10.27 2.21 0.96
C ASN A 107 10.89 3.48 1.54
N PHE A 108 10.25 4.64 1.38
CA PHE A 108 10.71 5.89 2.01
C PHE A 108 10.80 5.74 3.54
N VAL A 109 9.75 5.20 4.18
CA VAL A 109 9.72 4.98 5.64
C VAL A 109 10.78 3.98 6.08
N LEU A 110 11.05 2.92 5.31
CA LEU A 110 12.09 1.94 5.62
C LEU A 110 13.50 2.54 5.47
N GLN A 111 13.74 3.34 4.44
CA GLN A 111 15.02 4.02 4.21
C GLN A 111 15.38 4.94 5.38
N THR A 112 14.43 5.66 5.96
CA THR A 112 14.67 6.50 7.15
C THR A 112 14.98 5.71 8.43
N MET A 113 14.84 4.38 8.40
CA MET A 113 15.16 3.48 9.50
C MET A 113 16.32 2.52 9.19
N ASP A 114 16.97 2.66 8.04
CA ASP A 114 18.05 1.77 7.59
C ASP A 114 19.17 1.69 8.65
N PRO A 115 19.54 0.49 9.14
CA PRO A 115 20.65 0.33 10.08
C PRO A 115 22.00 0.83 9.55
N SER A 116 22.19 0.93 8.24
CA SER A 116 23.42 1.44 7.61
C SER A 116 23.63 2.94 7.84
N ASN A 117 22.54 3.72 7.99
CA ASN A 117 22.57 5.15 8.27
C ASN A 117 22.16 5.44 9.72
N THR A 118 23.11 5.26 10.64
CA THR A 118 22.87 5.39 12.08
C THR A 118 22.41 6.78 12.51
N VAL A 119 22.85 7.84 11.81
CA VAL A 119 22.48 9.23 12.08
C VAL A 119 21.01 9.47 11.74
N MET A 120 20.59 9.16 10.51
CA MET A 120 19.21 9.33 10.08
C MET A 120 18.27 8.45 10.90
N ARG A 121 18.66 7.19 11.14
CA ARG A 121 17.91 6.26 11.97
C ARG A 121 17.69 6.82 13.38
N LYS A 122 18.73 7.35 14.03
CA LYS A 122 18.61 7.93 15.38
C LYS A 122 17.59 9.07 15.42
N THR A 123 17.57 9.93 14.40
CA THR A 123 16.66 11.08 14.31
C THR A 123 15.24 10.68 13.94
N CYS A 124 15.07 9.69 13.05
CA CYS A 124 13.80 9.39 12.42
C CYS A 124 13.07 8.17 12.99
N LEU A 125 13.71 7.27 13.74
CA LEU A 125 13.17 5.95 14.10
C LEU A 125 11.76 6.01 14.71
N GLN A 126 11.54 6.87 15.69
CA GLN A 126 10.24 6.98 16.36
C GLN A 126 9.14 7.43 15.39
N THR A 127 9.39 8.49 14.62
CA THR A 127 8.41 9.03 13.64
C THR A 127 8.19 8.06 12.49
N SER A 128 9.24 7.35 12.05
CA SER A 128 9.17 6.33 11.00
C SER A 128 8.32 5.13 11.44
N MET A 129 8.52 4.65 12.66
CA MET A 129 7.69 3.58 13.23
C MET A 129 6.24 4.03 13.43
N ALA A 130 6.00 5.31 13.77
CA ALA A 130 4.64 5.85 13.82
C ALA A 130 4.00 5.90 12.42
N ALA A 131 4.75 6.32 11.39
CA ALA A 131 4.30 6.31 10.01
C ALA A 131 4.00 4.88 9.52
N LEU A 132 4.87 3.92 9.80
CA LEU A 132 4.66 2.52 9.42
C LEU A 132 3.40 1.93 10.09
N ARG A 133 3.20 2.18 11.39
CA ARG A 133 1.98 1.73 12.09
C ARG A 133 0.73 2.37 11.51
N GLU A 134 0.83 3.63 11.11
CA GLU A 134 -0.27 4.33 10.44
C GLU A 134 -0.61 3.68 9.09
N VAL A 135 0.40 3.32 8.29
CA VAL A 135 0.22 2.57 7.04
C VAL A 135 -0.49 1.24 7.31
N VAL A 136 0.01 0.41 8.23
CA VAL A 136 -0.58 -0.90 8.57
C VAL A 136 -2.02 -0.76 9.07
N ARG A 137 -2.33 0.28 9.85
CA ARG A 137 -3.66 0.53 10.39
C ARG A 137 -4.67 0.85 9.28
N VAL A 138 -4.25 1.65 8.30
CA VAL A 138 -5.13 2.23 7.28
C VAL A 138 -5.25 1.34 6.04
N PHE A 139 -4.18 0.66 5.65
CA PHE A 139 -4.09 -0.14 4.43
C PHE A 139 -4.13 -1.64 4.75
N PRO A 140 -5.27 -2.34 4.55
CA PRO A 140 -5.38 -3.75 4.90
C PRO A 140 -4.50 -4.70 4.08
N MET A 141 -4.02 -4.25 2.92
CA MET A 141 -3.00 -4.94 2.12
C MET A 141 -1.58 -4.80 2.67
N VAL A 142 -1.39 -4.13 3.83
CA VAL A 142 -0.10 -4.02 4.51
C VAL A 142 -0.24 -4.61 5.90
N ILE A 143 0.67 -5.52 6.27
CA ILE A 143 0.66 -6.13 7.59
C ILE A 143 2.08 -6.25 8.14
N LEU A 144 2.23 -5.90 9.41
CA LEU A 144 3.45 -6.08 10.18
C LEU A 144 3.23 -7.24 11.15
N ASN A 145 4.18 -8.16 11.21
CA ASN A 145 4.23 -9.18 12.23
C ASN A 145 5.39 -8.85 13.18
N ASP A 146 5.06 -8.41 14.39
CA ASP A 146 6.04 -7.97 15.38
C ASP A 146 6.93 -9.12 15.88
N SER A 147 6.42 -10.35 15.97
CA SER A 147 7.16 -11.51 16.48
C SER A 147 8.26 -12.00 15.52
N SER A 148 7.98 -12.02 14.22
CA SER A 148 8.92 -12.42 13.16
C SER A 148 9.68 -11.24 12.54
N THR A 149 9.39 -10.01 12.97
CA THR A 149 9.98 -8.77 12.42
C THR A 149 9.82 -8.65 10.91
N ARG A 150 8.65 -9.03 10.37
CA ARG A 150 8.38 -9.02 8.93
C ARG A 150 7.26 -8.08 8.56
N LEU A 151 7.44 -7.38 7.44
CA LEU A 151 6.43 -6.53 6.84
C LEU A 151 6.04 -7.11 5.48
N ALA A 152 4.74 -7.24 5.23
CA ALA A 152 4.20 -7.67 3.95
C ALA A 152 3.39 -6.54 3.30
N ILE A 153 3.58 -6.34 2.00
CA ILE A 153 2.88 -5.33 1.19
C ILE A 153 2.30 -6.04 -0.04
N GLY A 154 0.98 -6.07 -0.15
CA GLY A 154 0.26 -6.63 -1.28
C GLY A 154 -0.10 -5.59 -2.34
N ASP A 155 -0.06 -5.99 -3.60
CA ASP A 155 -0.50 -5.15 -4.71
C ASP A 155 -2.03 -5.02 -4.73
N ALA A 156 -2.55 -3.88 -4.25
CA ALA A 156 -3.99 -3.61 -4.18
C ALA A 156 -4.63 -3.21 -5.53
N ILE A 157 -3.83 -2.84 -6.52
CA ILE A 157 -4.28 -2.47 -7.86
C ILE A 157 -3.35 -3.18 -8.85
N THR A 158 -3.91 -4.08 -9.66
CA THR A 158 -3.14 -4.89 -10.62
C THR A 158 -3.81 -4.81 -11.97
N GLU A 159 -3.12 -4.26 -12.97
CA GLU A 159 -3.63 -4.21 -14.35
C GLU A 159 -2.77 -5.00 -15.35
N ILE A 160 -1.49 -5.30 -15.06
CA ILE A 160 -0.54 -5.74 -16.10
C ILE A 160 0.36 -6.92 -15.69
N ASN A 161 0.88 -6.93 -14.46
CA ASN A 161 1.69 -8.03 -13.93
C ASN A 161 0.93 -8.59 -12.74
N GLY A 162 0.62 -9.89 -12.76
CA GLY A 162 -0.24 -10.52 -11.77
C GLY A 162 0.14 -10.18 -10.33
N ALA A 163 -0.85 -10.22 -9.43
CA ALA A 163 -0.69 -9.73 -8.08
C ALA A 163 0.52 -10.34 -7.36
N SER A 164 1.28 -9.50 -6.66
CA SER A 164 2.40 -9.94 -5.85
C SER A 164 2.33 -9.39 -4.44
N ILE A 165 3.03 -10.06 -3.52
CA ILE A 165 3.20 -9.61 -2.14
C ILE A 165 4.69 -9.51 -1.87
N ARG A 166 5.17 -8.32 -1.52
CA ARG A 166 6.58 -8.09 -1.18
C ARG A 166 6.75 -8.25 0.32
N ILE A 167 7.76 -9.01 0.73
CA ILE A 167 8.10 -9.22 2.14
C ILE A 167 9.43 -8.53 2.43
N TYR A 168 9.45 -7.74 3.49
CA TYR A 168 10.60 -7.03 4.00
C TYR A 168 10.98 -7.56 5.37
N ASP A 169 12.27 -7.63 5.62
CA ASP A 169 12.83 -7.82 6.96
C ASP A 169 12.95 -6.47 7.65
N MET A 170 12.31 -6.32 8.81
CA MET A 170 12.32 -5.09 9.59
C MET A 170 13.59 -4.91 10.42
N GLN A 171 14.44 -5.93 10.53
CA GLN A 171 15.73 -5.78 11.19
C GLN A 171 16.75 -5.13 10.24
N SER A 172 16.83 -5.60 9.00
CA SER A 172 17.73 -5.05 7.96
C SER A 172 17.11 -3.95 7.11
N MET A 173 15.79 -3.74 7.16
CA MET A 173 15.04 -2.85 6.26
C MET A 173 15.15 -3.21 4.77
N THR A 174 15.41 -4.48 4.47
CA THR A 174 15.59 -4.95 3.09
C THR A 174 14.44 -5.83 2.63
N LYS A 175 14.13 -5.78 1.32
CA LYS A 175 13.19 -6.70 0.70
C LYS A 175 13.83 -8.08 0.68
N ILE A 176 13.20 -9.03 1.35
CA ILE A 176 13.64 -10.42 1.36
C ILE A 176 12.88 -11.25 0.33
N ARG A 177 11.59 -11.03 0.07
CA ARG A 177 10.81 -11.89 -0.86
C ARG A 177 9.81 -11.16 -1.72
N VAL A 178 9.41 -11.88 -2.76
CA VAL A 178 8.18 -11.66 -3.51
C VAL A 178 7.38 -12.97 -3.49
N LEU A 179 6.13 -12.92 -3.08
CA LEU A 179 5.16 -14.01 -3.19
C LEU A 179 4.29 -13.74 -4.42
N ASP A 180 4.07 -14.76 -5.22
CA ASP A 180 3.24 -14.68 -6.41
C ASP A 180 1.78 -15.00 -6.04
N ALA A 181 0.91 -14.02 -6.22
CA ALA A 181 -0.53 -14.11 -6.00
C ALA A 181 -1.33 -14.08 -7.32
N SER A 182 -0.66 -14.25 -8.47
CA SER A 182 -1.28 -14.15 -9.80
C SER A 182 -2.24 -15.28 -10.18
N GLY A 183 -2.21 -16.44 -9.51
CA GLY A 183 -3.15 -17.53 -9.78
C GLY A 183 -2.84 -18.84 -9.04
N PRO A 184 -3.73 -19.86 -9.14
CA PRO A 184 -3.52 -21.14 -8.47
C PRO A 184 -2.25 -21.85 -8.95
N PRO A 185 -1.50 -22.50 -8.06
CA PRO A 185 -0.37 -23.34 -8.44
C PRO A 185 -0.83 -24.46 -9.36
N GLY A 186 -0.20 -24.59 -10.54
CA GLY A 186 -0.35 -25.77 -11.41
C GLY A 186 -1.48 -25.77 -12.43
N LEU A 187 -2.23 -24.67 -12.61
CA LEU A 187 -3.10 -24.56 -13.79
C LEU A 187 -2.26 -24.05 -14.98
N PRO A 188 -2.15 -24.81 -16.10
CA PRO A 188 -1.47 -24.34 -17.29
C PRO A 188 -2.11 -23.02 -17.76
N ASN A 189 -1.36 -22.23 -18.52
CA ASN A 189 -1.81 -21.00 -19.21
C ASN A 189 -3.03 -21.19 -20.17
N LEU A 190 -3.78 -22.30 -20.08
CA LEU A 190 -4.93 -22.66 -20.92
C LEU A 190 -6.21 -21.88 -20.61
N LEU A 191 -6.35 -21.27 -19.42
CA LEU A 191 -7.41 -20.28 -19.15
C LEU A 191 -7.00 -18.85 -19.55
N ARG A 192 -5.76 -18.66 -20.04
CA ARG A 192 -5.34 -17.42 -20.71
C ARG A 192 -5.72 -17.42 -22.19
N GLY A 193 -6.52 -18.41 -22.63
CA GLY A 193 -7.12 -18.49 -23.94
C GLY A 193 -8.62 -18.19 -23.87
N ALA A 194 -9.06 -17.22 -24.68
CA ALA A 194 -10.43 -16.95 -25.12
C ALA A 194 -11.38 -16.07 -24.27
N SER A 195 -10.93 -15.34 -23.24
CA SER A 195 -11.72 -14.21 -22.72
C SER A 195 -10.83 -13.10 -22.17
N GLU A 196 -11.09 -11.85 -22.58
CA GLU A 196 -10.44 -10.62 -22.08
C GLU A 196 -10.72 -10.35 -20.59
N SER A 197 -11.46 -11.22 -19.88
CA SER A 197 -11.70 -11.11 -18.43
C SER A 197 -10.65 -11.90 -17.64
N ALA A 198 -9.42 -11.37 -17.55
CA ALA A 198 -8.46 -11.86 -16.57
C ALA A 198 -9.00 -11.55 -15.17
N VAL A 199 -9.26 -12.59 -14.37
CA VAL A 199 -9.70 -12.45 -12.97
C VAL A 199 -8.72 -11.55 -12.23
N THR A 200 -9.17 -10.37 -11.80
CA THR A 200 -8.28 -9.42 -11.13
C THR A 200 -7.84 -10.01 -9.80
N THR A 201 -6.54 -10.14 -9.60
CA THR A 201 -5.94 -10.83 -8.44
C THR A 201 -5.51 -9.89 -7.32
N ALA A 202 -5.88 -8.62 -7.42
CA ALA A 202 -5.56 -7.56 -6.46
C ALA A 202 -5.76 -7.99 -5.00
N ILE A 203 -4.82 -7.59 -4.14
CA ILE A 203 -4.80 -7.93 -2.72
C ILE A 203 -5.63 -6.90 -1.95
N SER A 204 -6.74 -7.35 -1.38
CA SER A 204 -7.65 -6.52 -0.57
C SER A 204 -7.26 -6.54 0.91
N ALA A 205 -6.73 -7.66 1.42
CA ALA A 205 -6.27 -7.77 2.80
C ALA A 205 -5.18 -8.83 2.97
N LEU A 206 -4.30 -8.63 3.96
CA LEU A 206 -3.25 -9.57 4.38
C LEU A 206 -3.34 -9.91 5.87
N SER A 207 -2.83 -11.08 6.25
CA SER A 207 -2.63 -11.44 7.65
C SER A 207 -1.54 -12.49 7.82
N PHE A 208 -0.56 -12.24 8.69
CA PHE A 208 0.41 -13.26 9.09
C PHE A 208 -0.20 -14.19 10.12
N SER A 209 0.14 -15.48 10.07
CA SER A 209 -0.18 -16.41 11.15
C SER A 209 0.45 -15.95 12.47
N PRO A 210 -0.11 -16.34 13.63
CA PRO A 210 0.40 -15.90 14.93
C PRO A 210 1.89 -16.22 15.16
N ASP A 211 2.35 -17.35 14.64
CA ASP A 211 3.76 -17.79 14.66
C ASP A 211 4.65 -17.08 13.63
N GLY A 212 4.08 -16.29 12.72
CA GLY A 212 4.79 -15.61 11.62
C GLY A 212 5.31 -16.54 10.53
N GLU A 213 4.95 -17.83 10.57
CA GLU A 213 5.45 -18.84 9.61
C GLU A 213 4.65 -18.90 8.31
N GLY A 214 3.45 -18.35 8.29
CA GLY A 214 2.61 -18.28 7.10
C GLY A 214 1.93 -16.93 6.90
N LEU A 215 1.44 -16.74 5.69
CA LEU A 215 0.76 -15.51 5.27
C LEU A 215 -0.52 -15.86 4.51
N VAL A 216 -1.60 -15.15 4.82
CA VAL A 216 -2.89 -15.24 4.13
C VAL A 216 -3.16 -13.95 3.39
N ALA A 217 -3.69 -14.05 2.18
CA ALA A 217 -4.15 -12.91 1.40
C ALA A 217 -5.58 -13.13 0.89
N PHE A 218 -6.41 -12.10 0.96
CA PHE A 218 -7.75 -12.07 0.39
C PHE A 218 -7.81 -11.16 -0.82
N SER A 219 -8.51 -11.60 -1.86
CA SER A 219 -8.85 -10.81 -3.04
C SER A 219 -10.36 -10.74 -3.21
N GLU A 220 -10.91 -9.53 -3.12
CA GLU A 220 -12.35 -9.27 -3.26
C GLU A 220 -12.88 -9.69 -4.65
N ASN A 221 -12.27 -9.19 -5.72
CA ASN A 221 -12.77 -9.42 -7.07
C ASN A 221 -12.66 -10.89 -7.53
N GLY A 222 -11.69 -11.62 -6.98
CA GLY A 222 -11.53 -13.05 -7.20
C GLY A 222 -12.29 -13.94 -6.22
N LEU A 223 -12.92 -13.34 -5.19
CA LEU A 223 -13.53 -14.02 -4.06
C LEU A 223 -12.66 -15.19 -3.58
N MET A 224 -11.38 -14.92 -3.32
CA MET A 224 -10.43 -15.99 -3.01
C MET A 224 -9.50 -15.63 -1.87
N ILE A 225 -9.12 -16.66 -1.13
CA ILE A 225 -8.08 -16.63 -0.11
C ILE A 225 -6.90 -17.48 -0.58
N ARG A 226 -5.71 -16.89 -0.53
CA ARG A 226 -4.43 -17.54 -0.81
C ARG A 226 -3.65 -17.69 0.48
N TRP A 227 -3.05 -18.87 0.65
CA TRP A 227 -2.27 -19.21 1.83
C TRP A 227 -0.88 -19.67 1.43
N TRP A 228 0.12 -19.09 2.08
CA TRP A 228 1.52 -19.52 2.00
C TRP A 228 1.89 -20.10 3.36
N SER A 229 2.03 -21.42 3.45
CA SER A 229 2.61 -22.09 4.61
C SER A 229 4.07 -22.36 4.29
N LEU A 230 4.93 -21.57 4.90
CA LEU A 230 6.33 -21.52 4.52
C LEU A 230 7.18 -22.20 5.58
N GLY A 231 6.92 -21.96 6.87
CA GLY A 231 7.71 -22.55 7.95
C GLY A 231 9.05 -21.84 8.13
N SER A 232 9.55 -21.75 9.37
CA SER A 232 10.78 -21.02 9.73
C SER A 232 12.00 -21.37 8.87
N VAL A 233 12.31 -22.66 8.72
CA VAL A 233 13.45 -23.16 7.92
C VAL A 233 13.38 -22.71 6.46
N TRP A 234 12.18 -22.59 5.92
CA TRP A 234 11.96 -22.20 4.53
C TRP A 234 12.17 -20.70 4.33
N TRP A 235 11.75 -19.87 5.30
CA TRP A 235 12.03 -18.43 5.30
C TRP A 235 13.54 -18.14 5.29
N GLU A 236 14.31 -18.89 6.08
CA GLU A 236 15.77 -18.77 6.12
C GLU A 236 16.41 -19.22 4.79
N LYS A 237 16.03 -20.40 4.28
CA LYS A 237 16.62 -20.96 3.05
C LYS A 237 16.43 -20.07 1.84
N LEU A 238 15.24 -19.50 1.70
CA LEU A 238 15.00 -18.68 0.54
C LEU A 238 15.63 -17.29 0.68
N SER A 239 16.13 -16.85 1.86
CA SER A 239 16.58 -15.44 2.15
C SER A 239 17.52 -14.89 1.08
N ARG A 240 18.15 -15.80 0.35
CA ARG A 240 19.13 -15.63 -0.71
C ARG A 240 18.55 -15.51 -2.13
N SER A 241 17.23 -15.54 -2.31
CA SER A 241 16.54 -15.49 -3.62
C SER A 241 15.27 -14.63 -3.58
N LEU A 242 15.07 -13.86 -4.66
CA LEU A 242 13.85 -13.08 -4.93
C LEU A 242 12.92 -13.75 -5.94
N THR A 243 13.16 -15.01 -6.28
CA THR A 243 12.27 -15.79 -7.15
C THR A 243 10.86 -15.83 -6.55
N PRO A 244 9.82 -15.39 -7.30
CA PRO A 244 8.44 -15.38 -6.80
C PRO A 244 7.97 -16.75 -6.34
N VAL A 245 7.29 -16.81 -5.20
CA VAL A 245 6.79 -18.07 -4.64
C VAL A 245 5.27 -18.16 -4.74
N GLN A 246 4.79 -19.22 -5.39
CA GLN A 246 3.37 -19.56 -5.50
C GLN A 246 2.74 -19.88 -4.13
N CYS A 247 1.42 -19.69 -4.02
CA CYS A 247 0.69 -20.06 -2.82
C CYS A 247 0.65 -21.58 -2.62
N THR A 248 0.60 -22.01 -1.37
CA THR A 248 0.48 -23.42 -0.97
C THR A 248 -0.95 -23.92 -1.16
N LYS A 249 -1.94 -23.06 -0.86
CA LYS A 249 -3.36 -23.40 -0.91
C LYS A 249 -4.17 -22.21 -1.41
N LEU A 250 -5.18 -22.49 -2.23
CA LEU A 250 -6.18 -21.54 -2.72
C LEU A 250 -7.56 -21.98 -2.24
N ILE A 251 -8.34 -21.06 -1.71
CA ILE A 251 -9.70 -21.29 -1.23
C ILE A 251 -10.61 -20.27 -1.91
N PHE A 252 -11.62 -20.73 -2.64
CA PHE A 252 -12.66 -19.87 -3.19
C PHE A 252 -13.73 -19.63 -2.12
N MET A 253 -14.14 -18.38 -2.01
CA MET A 253 -15.23 -17.92 -1.15
C MET A 253 -16.52 -17.93 -1.95
N HIS A 254 -17.59 -18.39 -1.31
CA HIS A 254 -18.92 -18.18 -1.87
C HIS A 254 -19.27 -16.68 -1.84
N PRO A 255 -20.05 -16.16 -2.80
CA PRO A 255 -20.62 -14.83 -2.70
C PRO A 255 -21.52 -14.75 -1.46
N TRP A 256 -21.40 -13.68 -0.65
CA TRP A 256 -22.22 -13.42 0.52
C TRP A 256 -23.11 -12.20 0.26
N ASP A 257 -24.26 -12.12 0.94
CA ASP A 257 -25.13 -10.95 0.87
C ASP A 257 -24.43 -9.74 1.50
N GLY A 258 -24.04 -8.77 0.67
CA GLY A 258 -23.38 -7.54 1.15
C GLY A 258 -22.16 -7.09 0.35
N PHE A 259 -21.70 -7.82 -0.67
CA PHE A 259 -20.68 -7.32 -1.59
C PHE A 259 -21.12 -6.00 -2.24
N SER A 260 -20.19 -5.04 -2.32
CA SER A 260 -20.42 -3.74 -2.95
C SER A 260 -20.96 -3.93 -4.37
N SER A 261 -22.14 -3.35 -4.64
CA SER A 261 -22.82 -3.36 -5.94
C SER A 261 -22.05 -2.67 -7.06
N ASN A 262 -20.91 -2.03 -6.76
CA ASN A 262 -20.12 -1.26 -7.73
C ASN A 262 -18.95 -2.03 -8.34
N SER A 263 -18.72 -3.29 -7.93
CA SER A 263 -17.81 -4.19 -8.62
C SER A 263 -18.50 -4.68 -9.90
N SER A 264 -17.97 -4.32 -11.07
CA SER A 264 -18.40 -4.87 -12.37
C SER A 264 -18.12 -6.38 -12.38
N ARG A 265 -19.09 -7.16 -11.92
CA ARG A 265 -18.97 -8.61 -11.66
C ARG A 265 -18.87 -9.41 -12.95
N THR A 266 -17.72 -10.03 -13.19
CA THR A 266 -17.69 -11.40 -13.74
C THR A 266 -17.04 -12.28 -12.67
N SER A 267 -17.87 -13.02 -11.94
CA SER A 267 -17.36 -14.00 -10.98
C SER A 267 -16.85 -15.22 -11.77
N VAL A 268 -15.74 -15.81 -11.33
CA VAL A 268 -15.16 -17.01 -11.97
C VAL A 268 -16.18 -18.15 -12.10
N ILE A 269 -17.08 -18.26 -11.13
CA ILE A 269 -18.15 -19.27 -11.12
C ILE A 269 -19.19 -18.96 -12.21
N SER A 270 -19.57 -17.69 -12.39
CA SER A 270 -20.51 -17.30 -13.46
C SER A 270 -19.96 -17.51 -14.88
N SER A 271 -18.65 -17.37 -15.10
CA SER A 271 -18.03 -17.64 -16.40
C SER A 271 -17.89 -19.13 -16.73
N ILE A 272 -17.93 -20.01 -15.72
CA ILE A 272 -17.83 -21.47 -15.94
C ILE A 272 -19.20 -22.09 -16.19
N THR A 273 -20.28 -21.49 -15.66
CA THR A 273 -21.65 -22.01 -15.80
C THR A 273 -22.44 -21.42 -16.97
N SER A 274 -21.92 -20.40 -17.66
CA SER A 274 -22.58 -19.75 -18.81
C SER A 274 -21.98 -20.21 -20.14
N HIS A 275 -22.14 -21.49 -20.45
CA HIS A 275 -22.29 -21.89 -21.85
C HIS A 275 -23.80 -21.82 -22.14
N ASP A 276 -24.16 -21.08 -23.19
CA ASP A 276 -25.52 -20.85 -23.71
C ASP A 276 -26.34 -19.77 -22.99
N GLU A 277 -26.03 -18.50 -23.27
CA GLU A 277 -27.01 -17.49 -23.73
C GLU A 277 -26.29 -16.16 -23.98
N GLU A 278 -26.06 -15.83 -25.26
CA GLU A 278 -25.57 -14.52 -25.69
C GLU A 278 -26.61 -13.44 -25.35
N THR A 279 -26.34 -12.65 -24.31
CA THR A 279 -27.02 -11.38 -24.08
C THR A 279 -26.08 -10.24 -24.47
N PRO A 280 -26.50 -9.28 -25.33
CA PRO A 280 -25.60 -8.29 -25.90
C PRO A 280 -25.40 -7.13 -24.91
N LEU A 281 -24.46 -7.28 -23.99
CA LEU A 281 -24.00 -6.18 -23.13
C LEU A 281 -22.81 -5.45 -23.78
N GLN A 282 -23.19 -4.56 -24.71
CA GLN A 282 -22.66 -3.22 -24.92
C GLN A 282 -21.13 -3.03 -24.97
N GLU A 283 -20.66 -2.83 -26.21
CA GLU A 283 -19.31 -2.50 -26.68
C GLU A 283 -18.75 -1.12 -26.20
N THR A 284 -19.19 -0.57 -25.06
CA THR A 284 -18.85 0.81 -24.67
C THR A 284 -17.51 0.98 -23.91
N SER A 285 -16.77 -0.11 -23.63
CA SER A 285 -15.57 -0.07 -22.76
C SER A 285 -14.23 0.20 -23.48
N LYS A 286 -14.21 0.29 -24.81
CA LYS A 286 -12.96 0.31 -25.59
C LYS A 286 -12.19 1.64 -25.63
N ASN A 287 -12.71 2.75 -25.09
CA ASN A 287 -12.07 4.08 -25.20
C ASN A 287 -11.78 4.81 -23.86
N ILE A 288 -11.68 4.09 -22.74
CA ILE A 288 -11.31 4.72 -21.46
C ILE A 288 -9.77 4.78 -21.35
N SER A 289 -9.21 5.98 -21.16
CA SER A 289 -7.77 6.17 -20.98
C SER A 289 -7.26 5.38 -19.76
N HIS A 290 -6.00 4.90 -19.80
CA HIS A 290 -5.39 4.16 -18.69
C HIS A 290 -5.45 4.95 -17.35
N ALA A 291 -5.24 6.26 -17.41
CA ALA A 291 -5.34 7.13 -16.24
C ALA A 291 -6.77 7.16 -15.64
N GLU A 292 -7.79 7.01 -16.47
CA GLU A 292 -9.19 7.01 -16.04
C GLU A 292 -9.61 5.65 -15.46
N ARG A 293 -9.07 4.55 -16.00
CA ARG A 293 -9.22 3.20 -15.41
C ARG A 293 -8.62 3.14 -14.01
N LEU A 294 -7.38 3.62 -13.85
CA LEU A 294 -6.73 3.68 -12.53
C LEU A 294 -7.53 4.54 -11.53
N LYS A 295 -8.05 5.69 -11.97
CA LYS A 295 -8.92 6.52 -11.12
C LYS A 295 -10.17 5.76 -10.69
N GLN A 296 -10.82 5.03 -11.60
CA GLN A 296 -11.97 4.20 -11.26
C GLN A 296 -11.60 3.11 -10.24
N LEU A 297 -10.47 2.41 -10.41
CA LEU A 297 -10.02 1.38 -9.46
C LEU A 297 -9.75 1.96 -8.06
N VAL A 298 -9.08 3.11 -7.99
CA VAL A 298 -8.84 3.82 -6.71
C VAL A 298 -10.14 4.28 -6.04
N GLN A 299 -11.13 4.71 -6.82
CA GLN A 299 -12.44 5.14 -6.30
C GLN A 299 -13.27 3.99 -5.74
N HIS A 300 -13.16 2.79 -6.30
CA HIS A 300 -13.93 1.62 -5.89
C HIS A 300 -13.23 0.76 -4.82
N LEU A 301 -11.98 1.06 -4.50
CA LEU A 301 -11.23 0.31 -3.50
C LEU A 301 -11.86 0.43 -2.10
N ASP A 302 -12.15 -0.73 -1.50
CA ASP A 302 -12.63 -0.84 -0.14
C ASP A 302 -11.48 -1.15 0.83
N LEU A 303 -11.14 -0.16 1.68
CA LEU A 303 -10.10 -0.27 2.70
C LEU A 303 -10.63 -0.82 4.04
N SER A 304 -11.87 -1.28 4.11
CA SER A 304 -12.51 -1.78 5.36
C SER A 304 -12.32 -3.28 5.60
N TYR A 305 -11.85 -4.04 4.60
CA TYR A 305 -11.58 -5.47 4.76
C TYR A 305 -10.50 -5.72 5.80
N ARG A 306 -10.65 -6.73 6.64
CA ARG A 306 -9.60 -7.22 7.56
C ARG A 306 -9.61 -8.74 7.62
N LEU A 307 -8.43 -9.34 7.63
CA LEU A 307 -8.22 -10.77 7.85
C LEU A 307 -7.61 -10.98 9.24
N VAL A 308 -8.28 -11.77 10.07
CA VAL A 308 -7.85 -12.03 11.45
C VAL A 308 -7.82 -13.52 11.72
N TRP A 309 -6.76 -13.97 12.38
CA TRP A 309 -6.64 -15.35 12.85
C TRP A 309 -7.48 -15.56 14.10
N ALA A 310 -8.43 -16.49 14.04
CA ALA A 310 -9.22 -16.91 15.20
C ALA A 310 -8.50 -18.02 15.98
N ASN A 311 -7.74 -18.86 15.30
CA ASN A 311 -6.81 -19.86 15.88
C ASN A 311 -5.77 -20.25 14.80
N GLU A 312 -4.85 -21.18 15.08
CA GLU A 312 -3.75 -21.57 14.18
C GLU A 312 -4.16 -22.02 12.77
N ARG A 313 -5.40 -22.46 12.55
CA ARG A 313 -5.89 -22.95 11.24
C ARG A 313 -7.19 -22.29 10.79
N LYS A 314 -7.61 -21.23 11.45
CA LYS A 314 -8.90 -20.57 11.19
C LYS A 314 -8.69 -19.09 11.01
N VAL A 315 -9.12 -18.58 9.85
CA VAL A 315 -9.10 -17.16 9.53
C VAL A 315 -10.50 -16.65 9.31
N VAL A 316 -10.77 -15.47 9.85
CA VAL A 316 -12.03 -14.75 9.77
C VAL A 316 -11.81 -13.54 8.88
N LEU A 317 -12.62 -13.43 7.83
CA LEU A 317 -12.71 -12.25 6.99
C LEU A 317 -13.79 -11.32 7.56
N THR A 318 -13.44 -10.07 7.79
CA THR A 318 -14.38 -9.04 8.23
C THR A 318 -14.37 -7.85 7.29
N ARG A 319 -15.49 -7.14 7.24
CA ARG A 319 -15.64 -5.87 6.52
C ARG A 319 -16.48 -4.94 7.37
N HIS A 320 -16.01 -3.71 7.61
CA HIS A 320 -16.64 -2.79 8.56
C HIS A 320 -16.93 -3.44 9.94
N SER A 321 -16.01 -4.30 10.43
CA SER A 321 -16.14 -5.06 11.67
C SER A 321 -17.27 -6.10 11.70
N VAL A 322 -17.91 -6.40 10.56
CA VAL A 322 -18.88 -7.49 10.41
C VAL A 322 -18.16 -8.71 9.84
N GLU A 323 -18.36 -9.89 10.45
CA GLU A 323 -17.85 -11.15 9.92
C GLU A 323 -18.56 -11.48 8.60
N LEU A 324 -17.76 -11.57 7.54
CA LEU A 324 -18.24 -12.00 6.22
C LEU A 324 -18.10 -13.50 6.05
N GLY A 325 -17.12 -14.13 6.69
CA GLY A 325 -16.91 -15.57 6.53
C GLY A 325 -15.69 -16.07 7.26
N THR A 326 -15.67 -17.39 7.42
CA THR A 326 -14.63 -18.13 8.12
C THR A 326 -14.02 -19.15 7.17
N CYS A 327 -12.69 -19.30 7.19
CA CYS A 327 -11.96 -20.27 6.38
C CYS A 327 -11.03 -21.14 7.22
N LEU A 328 -10.99 -22.43 6.88
CA LEU A 328 -10.06 -23.40 7.46
C LEU A 328 -8.86 -23.60 6.53
N LEU A 329 -7.68 -23.29 7.04
CA LEU A 329 -6.39 -23.34 6.33
C LEU A 329 -5.72 -24.71 6.50
#